data_AF-A0A652LBD9-F1
#
_entry.id   AF-A0A652LBD9-F1
#
_cell.length_a   1.000
_cell.length_b   1.000
_cell.length_c   1.000
_cell.angle_alpha   90.00
_cell.angle_beta   90.00
_cell.angle_gamma   90.00
#
_symmetry.space_group_name_H-M   'P 1'
#
loop_
_entity.id
_entity.type
_entity.pdbx_description
1 polymer ?
#
loop_
_entity_poly.entity_id
_entity_poly.type
_entity_poly.pdbx_seq_one_letter_code
_entity_poly.pdbx_strand_id
1 'polypeptide(L)'
;MLAAMSASPLTPSSPGDACARSSGDACPGALRLHRADDGALARIRIPGGVLTPPRAAALGQAAERFGDGELHLTSRGNVQLRGLAPDCGAELAGLLDEAGLLPSARHERVRNVVASPLSGLDGLGALDIRPWLTGLDRLLCGSDRATALSGRFLFALDDGRGDVDALGADL
;
A
#
# COMPACT_ATOMS: atom_id res chain seq x y z
N MET A 1 40.12 10.96 29.47
CA MET A 1 39.95 12.15 28.62
C MET A 1 38.96 11.80 27.52
N LEU A 2 37.67 12.11 27.71
CA LEU A 2 36.67 12.01 26.64
C LEU A 2 36.76 13.28 25.79
N ALA A 3 37.08 13.15 24.51
CA ALA A 3 37.04 14.24 23.55
C ALA A 3 35.59 14.50 23.13
N ALA A 4 35.12 15.72 23.37
CA ALA A 4 33.80 16.19 22.95
C ALA A 4 33.74 16.32 21.42
N MET A 5 32.79 15.63 20.79
CA MET A 5 32.47 15.81 19.38
C MET A 5 31.62 17.07 19.22
N SER A 6 32.14 18.05 18.49
CA SER A 6 31.45 19.29 18.14
C SER A 6 30.34 18.99 17.13
N ALA A 7 29.09 19.21 17.50
CA ALA A 7 27.96 19.10 16.59
C ALA A 7 27.93 20.34 15.67
N SER A 8 28.14 20.13 14.37
CA SER A 8 27.87 21.15 13.36
C SER A 8 26.36 21.38 13.26
N PRO A 9 25.86 22.63 13.28
CA PRO A 9 24.43 22.88 13.16
C PRO A 9 23.95 22.51 11.75
N LEU A 10 22.94 21.64 11.68
CA LEU A 10 22.21 21.36 10.45
C LEU A 10 21.46 22.64 10.04
N THR A 11 21.80 23.17 8.87
CA THR A 11 21.11 24.31 8.28
C THR A 11 19.70 23.87 7.87
N PRO A 12 18.62 24.58 8.28
CA PRO A 12 17.28 24.24 7.84
C PRO A 12 17.15 24.50 6.34
N SER A 13 16.76 23.47 5.58
CA SER A 13 16.44 23.57 4.16
C SER A 13 15.20 24.45 3.96
N SER A 14 15.29 25.39 3.02
CA SER A 14 14.18 26.31 2.71
C SER A 14 12.99 25.56 2.09
N PRO A 15 11.74 25.97 2.38
CA PRO A 15 10.54 25.38 1.81
C PRO A 15 10.38 25.86 0.36
N GLY A 16 11.12 25.23 -0.53
CA GLY A 16 11.15 25.59 -1.95
C GLY A 16 11.93 24.62 -2.83
N ASP A 17 12.70 23.71 -2.23
CA ASP A 17 13.56 22.77 -2.96
C ASP A 17 12.98 21.35 -3.04
N ALA A 18 11.65 21.24 -2.98
CA ALA A 18 10.95 20.05 -3.48
C ALA A 18 10.97 20.09 -5.01
N CYS A 19 12.18 19.97 -5.56
CA CYS A 19 12.45 19.83 -6.98
C CYS A 19 11.45 18.81 -7.54
N ALA A 20 10.61 19.31 -8.44
CA ALA A 20 9.62 18.56 -9.18
C ALA A 20 10.32 17.40 -9.90
N ARG A 21 10.32 16.21 -9.28
CA ARG A 21 10.72 14.98 -9.94
C ARG A 21 9.59 14.60 -10.89
N SER A 22 9.70 15.10 -12.12
CA SER A 22 8.84 14.84 -13.27
C SER A 22 9.03 13.45 -13.85
N SER A 23 9.03 12.43 -13.00
CA SER A 23 8.74 11.06 -13.39
C SER A 23 7.42 10.74 -12.69
N GLY A 24 6.35 10.64 -13.49
CA GLY A 24 5.03 10.25 -12.98
C GLY A 24 5.19 9.09 -11.99
N ASP A 25 4.48 9.17 -10.87
CA ASP A 25 4.70 8.30 -9.72
C ASP A 25 5.03 6.86 -10.17
N ALA A 26 6.26 6.41 -9.88
CA ALA A 26 6.77 5.12 -10.33
C ALA A 26 6.42 3.98 -9.38
N CYS A 27 5.62 4.25 -8.33
CA CYS A 27 5.15 3.22 -7.41
C CYS A 27 4.48 2.07 -8.20
N PRO A 28 4.91 0.81 -7.97
CA PRO A 28 4.24 -0.34 -8.56
C PRO A 28 2.77 -0.40 -8.15
N GLY A 29 1.91 -0.77 -9.09
CA GLY A 29 0.47 -0.96 -8.87
C GLY A 29 0.00 -2.28 -9.47
N ALA A 30 -1.30 -2.55 -9.36
CA ALA A 30 -1.90 -3.75 -9.95
C ALA A 30 -2.11 -3.63 -11.47
N LEU A 31 -2.28 -2.40 -11.98
CA LEU A 31 -2.58 -2.12 -13.39
C LEU A 31 -1.37 -1.74 -14.23
N ARG A 32 -0.28 -1.31 -13.57
CA ARG A 32 0.98 -0.99 -14.21
C ARG A 32 2.07 -1.81 -13.56
N LEU A 33 2.42 -2.90 -14.23
CA LEU A 33 3.45 -3.80 -13.76
C LEU A 33 4.81 -3.08 -13.78
N HIS A 34 5.60 -3.34 -12.76
CA HIS A 34 6.96 -2.82 -12.64
C HIS A 34 7.97 -3.87 -13.08
N ARG A 35 9.03 -3.49 -13.78
CA ARG A 35 10.09 -4.42 -14.18
C ARG A 35 10.94 -4.79 -12.95
N ALA A 36 11.18 -6.07 -12.74
CA ALA A 36 12.14 -6.61 -11.78
C ALA A 36 13.02 -7.68 -12.45
N ASP A 37 14.02 -8.18 -11.73
CA ASP A 37 15.01 -9.15 -12.26
C ASP A 37 14.42 -10.55 -12.45
N ASP A 38 13.43 -10.90 -11.62
CA ASP A 38 12.69 -12.16 -11.62
C ASP A 38 11.50 -12.17 -12.61
N GLY A 39 11.14 -11.01 -13.15
CA GLY A 39 9.97 -10.82 -14.00
C GLY A 39 9.30 -9.48 -13.72
N ALA A 40 8.09 -9.27 -14.23
CA ALA A 40 7.32 -8.10 -13.84
C ALA A 40 6.70 -8.30 -12.43
N LEU A 41 6.38 -7.19 -11.77
CA LEU A 41 5.83 -7.15 -10.42
C LEU A 41 4.53 -6.37 -10.40
N ALA A 42 3.51 -6.95 -9.78
CA ALA A 42 2.27 -6.27 -9.42
C ALA A 42 2.22 -6.06 -7.91
N ARG A 43 1.76 -4.89 -7.47
CA ARG A 43 1.44 -4.65 -6.06
C ARG A 43 -0.06 -4.45 -5.90
N ILE A 44 -0.69 -5.33 -5.14
CA ILE A 44 -2.11 -5.30 -4.85
C ILE A 44 -2.31 -4.64 -3.49
N ARG A 45 -3.12 -3.58 -3.46
CA ARG A 45 -3.40 -2.84 -2.23
C ARG A 45 -4.54 -3.45 -1.44
N ILE A 46 -4.26 -3.78 -0.19
CA ILE A 46 -5.19 -4.37 0.77
C ILE A 46 -5.29 -3.38 1.94
N PRO A 47 -6.26 -2.44 1.92
CA PRO A 47 -6.41 -1.46 2.99
C PRO A 47 -6.48 -2.13 4.37
N GLY A 48 -5.60 -1.72 5.28
CA GLY A 48 -5.48 -2.26 6.63
C GLY A 48 -5.05 -3.72 6.70
N GLY A 49 -4.61 -4.33 5.59
CA GLY A 49 -4.29 -5.75 5.51
C GLY A 49 -5.51 -6.68 5.65
N VAL A 50 -6.73 -6.15 5.54
CA VAL A 50 -7.96 -6.93 5.74
C VAL A 50 -8.30 -7.74 4.49
N LEU A 51 -8.12 -9.06 4.60
CA LEU A 51 -8.33 -10.00 3.51
C LEU A 51 -9.36 -11.07 3.89
N THR A 52 -10.42 -11.19 3.09
CA THR A 52 -11.42 -12.26 3.24
C THR A 52 -10.92 -13.56 2.60
N PRO A 53 -11.35 -14.75 3.04
CA PRO A 53 -10.92 -16.02 2.43
C PRO A 53 -11.09 -16.10 0.89
N PRO A 54 -12.20 -15.65 0.28
CA PRO A 54 -12.33 -15.68 -1.18
C PRO A 54 -11.30 -14.80 -1.91
N ARG A 55 -11.01 -13.61 -1.36
CA ARG A 55 -9.97 -12.71 -1.89
C ARG A 55 -8.57 -13.30 -1.73
N ALA A 56 -8.29 -13.98 -0.63
CA ALA A 56 -7.03 -14.69 -0.44
C ALA A 56 -6.85 -15.83 -1.45
N ALA A 57 -7.91 -16.59 -1.71
CA ALA A 57 -7.91 -17.64 -2.73
C ALA A 57 -7.68 -17.06 -4.15
N ALA A 58 -8.33 -15.94 -4.48
CA ALA A 58 -8.12 -15.25 -5.75
C ALA A 58 -6.67 -14.76 -5.92
N LEU A 59 -6.04 -14.24 -4.86
CA LEU A 59 -4.62 -13.88 -4.89
C LEU A 59 -3.74 -15.12 -5.15
N GLY A 60 -4.01 -16.24 -4.47
CA GLY A 60 -3.29 -17.50 -4.71
C GLY A 60 -3.41 -17.96 -6.16
N GLN A 61 -4.62 -17.96 -6.71
CA GLN A 61 -4.86 -18.28 -8.12
C GLN A 61 -4.09 -17.34 -9.05
N ALA A 62 -4.04 -16.04 -8.73
CA ALA A 62 -3.28 -15.07 -9.52
C ALA A 62 -1.77 -15.35 -9.48
N ALA A 63 -1.23 -15.73 -8.31
CA ALA A 63 0.17 -16.08 -8.14
C ALA A 63 0.54 -17.33 -8.96
N GLU A 64 -0.27 -18.39 -8.86
CA GLU A 64 -0.06 -19.65 -9.59
C GLU A 64 -0.17 -19.48 -11.11
N ARG A 65 -1.13 -18.66 -11.56
CA ARG A 65 -1.44 -18.52 -12.99
C ARG A 65 -0.50 -17.54 -13.71
N PHE A 66 -0.10 -16.47 -13.04
CA PHE A 66 0.62 -15.37 -13.69
C PHE A 66 2.05 -15.16 -13.18
N GLY A 67 2.39 -15.67 -12.00
CA GLY A 67 3.67 -15.40 -11.33
C GLY A 67 4.45 -16.65 -10.97
N ASP A 68 5.21 -16.56 -9.88
CA ASP A 68 6.06 -17.63 -9.33
C ASP A 68 5.34 -18.58 -8.36
N GLY A 69 4.01 -18.43 -8.19
CA GLY A 69 3.21 -19.21 -7.27
C GLY A 69 3.21 -18.71 -5.82
N GLU A 70 3.93 -17.63 -5.50
CA GLU A 70 4.08 -17.14 -4.14
C GLU A 70 3.35 -15.81 -3.89
N LEU A 71 2.89 -15.62 -2.64
CA LEU A 71 2.32 -14.36 -2.17
C LEU A 71 3.31 -13.64 -1.26
N HIS A 72 3.85 -12.53 -1.73
CA HIS A 72 4.80 -11.75 -0.95
C HIS A 72 4.09 -10.65 -0.15
N LEU A 73 4.10 -10.76 1.17
CA LEU A 73 3.57 -9.72 2.05
C LEU A 73 4.56 -8.56 2.17
N THR A 74 4.02 -7.34 2.16
CA THR A 74 4.79 -6.12 2.42
C THR A 74 4.68 -5.72 3.88
N SER A 75 5.61 -4.88 4.35
CA SER A 75 5.54 -4.28 5.70
C SER A 75 4.30 -3.41 5.96
N ARG A 76 3.50 -3.11 4.92
CA ARG A 76 2.27 -2.31 4.98
C ARG A 76 1.01 -3.17 4.80
N GLY A 77 1.10 -4.49 4.96
CA GLY A 77 -0.04 -5.40 4.83
C GLY A 77 -0.59 -5.58 3.40
N ASN A 78 0.10 -5.04 2.39
CA ASN A 78 -0.22 -5.26 0.98
C ASN A 78 0.44 -6.53 0.44
N VAL A 79 0.00 -6.99 -0.73
CA VAL A 79 0.54 -8.19 -1.40
C VAL A 79 1.30 -7.81 -2.67
N GLN A 80 2.38 -8.53 -2.96
CA GLN A 80 3.09 -8.47 -4.24
C GLN A 80 3.04 -9.83 -4.93
N LEU A 81 2.76 -9.80 -6.22
CA LEU A 81 2.97 -10.92 -7.14
C LEU A 81 4.23 -10.64 -7.96
N ARG A 82 5.08 -11.65 -8.09
CA ARG A 82 6.40 -11.57 -8.72
C ARG A 82 6.50 -12.61 -9.84
N GLY A 83 7.56 -12.51 -10.64
CA GLY A 83 7.77 -13.41 -11.77
C GLY A 83 6.74 -13.25 -12.89
N LEU A 84 6.05 -12.11 -12.95
CA LEU A 84 4.95 -11.94 -13.90
C LEU A 84 5.46 -11.82 -15.34
N ALA A 85 4.73 -12.43 -16.27
CA ALA A 85 4.94 -12.19 -17.69
C ALA A 85 4.60 -10.71 -18.03
N PRO A 86 5.37 -10.04 -18.91
CA PRO A 86 5.15 -8.61 -19.19
C PRO A 86 3.76 -8.26 -19.76
N ASP A 87 3.09 -9.22 -20.39
CA ASP A 87 1.82 -9.08 -21.11
C ASP A 87 0.59 -9.57 -20.32
N CYS A 88 0.77 -10.21 -19.15
CA CYS A 88 -0.35 -10.76 -18.37
C CYS A 88 -1.18 -9.70 -17.62
N GLY A 89 -0.78 -8.42 -17.67
CA GLY A 89 -1.36 -7.36 -16.84
C GLY A 89 -2.87 -7.18 -17.00
N ALA A 90 -3.41 -7.33 -18.22
CA ALA A 90 -4.84 -7.19 -18.46
C ALA A 90 -5.66 -8.35 -17.86
N GLU A 91 -5.20 -9.59 -18.00
CA GLU A 91 -5.86 -10.76 -17.41
C GLU A 91 -5.77 -10.73 -15.87
N LEU A 92 -4.61 -10.35 -15.33
CA LEU A 92 -4.43 -10.16 -13.89
C LEU A 92 -5.40 -9.09 -13.37
N ALA A 93 -5.51 -7.95 -14.05
CA ALA A 93 -6.42 -6.88 -13.67
C ALA A 93 -7.89 -7.35 -13.63
N GLY A 94 -8.32 -8.12 -14.65
CA GLY A 94 -9.67 -8.71 -14.69
C GLY A 94 -9.95 -9.63 -13.52
N LEU A 95 -9.03 -10.55 -13.22
CA LEU A 95 -9.17 -11.46 -12.07
C LEU A 95 -9.25 -10.70 -10.74
N LEU A 96 -8.42 -9.67 -10.56
CA LEU A 96 -8.43 -8.84 -9.34
C LEU A 96 -9.71 -8.00 -9.21
N ASP A 97 -10.25 -7.51 -10.32
CA ASP A 97 -11.53 -6.77 -10.35
C ASP A 97 -12.71 -7.67 -9.97
N GLU A 98 -12.80 -8.85 -10.58
CA GLU A 98 -13.82 -9.87 -10.26
C GLU A 98 -13.78 -10.28 -8.78
N ALA A 99 -12.58 -10.38 -8.18
CA ALA A 99 -12.40 -10.67 -6.77
C ALA A 99 -12.69 -9.48 -5.83
N GLY A 100 -12.96 -8.29 -6.38
CA GLY A 100 -13.15 -7.05 -5.62
C GLY A 100 -11.88 -6.56 -4.92
N LEU A 101 -10.70 -6.92 -5.43
CA LEU A 101 -9.38 -6.45 -4.99
C LEU A 101 -8.96 -5.17 -5.69
N LEU A 102 -9.61 -4.84 -6.81
CA LEU A 102 -9.41 -3.63 -7.59
C LEU A 102 -10.69 -2.79 -7.70
N PRO A 103 -11.31 -2.35 -6.58
CA PRO A 103 -12.61 -1.66 -6.60
C PRO A 103 -12.61 -0.33 -7.38
N SER A 104 -11.43 0.22 -7.68
CA SER A 104 -11.30 1.42 -8.50
C SER A 104 -9.93 1.48 -9.17
N ALA A 105 -9.91 1.28 -10.49
CA ALA A 105 -8.70 1.36 -11.31
C ALA A 105 -7.94 2.69 -11.13
N ARG A 106 -8.67 3.82 -11.08
CA ARG A 106 -8.09 5.16 -10.94
C ARG A 106 -7.49 5.44 -9.55
N HIS A 107 -7.87 4.67 -8.53
CA HIS A 107 -7.46 4.90 -7.14
C HIS A 107 -6.57 3.80 -6.57
N GLU A 108 -6.30 2.72 -7.31
CA GLU A 108 -5.60 1.54 -6.77
C GLU A 108 -4.31 1.88 -6.01
N ARG A 109 -3.58 2.90 -6.49
CA ARG A 109 -2.29 3.33 -5.93
C ARG A 109 -2.41 4.10 -4.63
N VAL A 110 -3.45 4.93 -4.48
CA VAL A 110 -3.66 5.79 -3.29
C VAL A 110 -4.25 5.00 -2.12
N ARG A 111 -4.75 3.78 -2.36
CA ARG A 111 -5.30 2.88 -1.34
C ARG A 111 -4.24 2.21 -0.46
N ASN A 112 -3.12 2.89 -0.23
CA ASN A 112 -2.06 2.43 0.65
C ASN A 112 -2.37 2.86 2.10
N VAL A 113 -3.24 2.07 2.74
CA VAL A 113 -3.72 2.30 4.11
C VAL A 113 -3.21 1.20 5.04
N VAL A 114 -2.58 1.57 6.15
CA VAL A 114 -2.26 0.66 7.26
C VAL A 114 -3.23 0.89 8.40
N ALA A 115 -3.51 -0.16 9.17
CA ALA A 115 -4.39 -0.10 10.32
C ALA A 115 -3.87 -1.05 11.40
N SER A 116 -4.16 -0.76 12.68
CA SER A 116 -3.85 -1.67 13.79
C SER A 116 -4.42 -3.07 13.51
N PRO A 117 -3.57 -4.12 13.32
CA PRO A 117 -4.01 -5.40 12.76
C PRO A 117 -5.03 -6.16 13.62
N LEU A 118 -5.05 -5.91 14.93
CA LEU A 118 -5.92 -6.61 15.88
C LEU A 118 -7.15 -5.79 16.30
N SER A 119 -7.39 -4.63 15.67
CA SER A 119 -8.51 -3.76 16.04
C SER A 119 -9.86 -4.49 15.94
N GLY A 120 -10.61 -4.43 17.04
CA GLY A 120 -11.92 -5.08 17.16
C GLY A 120 -11.91 -6.61 17.17
N LEU A 121 -10.73 -7.25 17.29
CA LEU A 121 -10.56 -8.71 17.37
C LEU A 121 -10.17 -9.18 18.77
N ASP A 122 -9.30 -8.44 19.46
CA ASP A 122 -8.73 -8.84 20.77
C ASP A 122 -9.25 -8.03 21.96
N GLY A 123 -9.91 -6.90 21.69
CA GLY A 123 -10.41 -5.98 22.73
C GLY A 123 -9.31 -5.22 23.48
N LEU A 124 -8.08 -5.22 22.99
CA LEU A 124 -6.95 -4.52 23.63
C LEU A 124 -6.77 -3.07 23.15
N GLY A 125 -7.30 -2.76 21.96
CA GLY A 125 -7.34 -1.39 21.43
C GLY A 125 -8.34 -0.50 22.16
N ALA A 126 -8.12 0.81 22.12
CA ALA A 126 -9.03 1.80 22.69
C ALA A 126 -10.32 1.96 21.88
N LEU A 127 -10.29 1.65 20.58
CA LEU A 127 -11.44 1.76 19.67
C LEU A 127 -11.45 0.66 18.60
N ASP A 128 -12.63 0.27 18.10
CA ASP A 128 -12.73 -0.48 16.85
C ASP A 128 -12.66 0.47 15.64
N ILE A 129 -11.55 0.45 14.91
CA ILE A 129 -11.31 1.33 13.74
C ILE A 129 -11.75 0.70 12.41
N ARG A 130 -12.26 -0.54 12.38
CA ARG A 130 -12.68 -1.21 11.13
C ARG A 130 -13.76 -0.45 10.35
N PRO A 131 -14.76 0.20 10.99
CA PRO A 131 -15.71 1.05 10.27
C PRO A 131 -15.05 2.26 9.62
N TRP A 132 -14.02 2.83 10.27
CA TRP A 132 -13.29 3.99 9.75
C TRP A 132 -12.37 3.61 8.59
N LEU A 133 -11.73 2.44 8.66
CA LEU A 133 -10.98 1.87 7.54
C LEU A 133 -11.87 1.72 6.30
N THR A 134 -13.06 1.12 6.47
CA THR A 134 -14.03 0.96 5.38
C THR A 134 -14.50 2.30 4.83
N GLY A 135 -14.78 3.27 5.72
CA GLY A 135 -15.17 4.62 5.36
C GLY A 135 -14.10 5.37 4.58
N LEU A 136 -12.84 5.29 5.01
CA LEU A 136 -11.70 5.90 4.36
C LEU A 136 -11.49 5.33 2.96
N ASP A 137 -11.45 4.00 2.79
CA ASP A 137 -11.27 3.39 1.46
C ASP A 137 -12.37 3.81 0.48
N ARG A 138 -13.62 3.88 0.96
CA ARG A 138 -14.76 4.37 0.18
C ARG A 138 -14.60 5.85 -0.21
N LEU A 139 -14.19 6.70 0.71
CA LEU A 139 -13.97 8.13 0.45
C LEU A 139 -12.81 8.37 -0.52
N LEU A 140 -11.73 7.60 -0.41
CA LEU A 140 -10.62 7.61 -1.37
C LEU A 140 -11.12 7.23 -2.76
N CYS A 141 -11.86 6.12 -2.89
CA CYS A 141 -12.39 5.66 -4.18
C CYS A 141 -13.45 6.60 -4.80
N GLY A 142 -14.09 7.43 -3.98
CA GLY A 142 -15.10 8.41 -4.40
C GLY A 142 -14.55 9.81 -4.68
N SER A 143 -13.26 10.06 -4.49
CA SER A 143 -12.67 11.40 -4.55
C SER A 143 -11.75 11.57 -5.75
N ASP A 144 -12.19 12.32 -6.76
CA ASP A 144 -11.31 12.64 -7.91
C ASP A 144 -10.06 13.43 -7.48
N ARG A 145 -10.10 14.14 -6.35
CA ARG A 145 -8.91 14.79 -5.78
C ARG A 145 -7.89 13.80 -5.25
N ALA A 146 -8.34 12.64 -4.75
CA ALA A 146 -7.45 11.60 -4.23
C ALA A 146 -6.60 10.95 -5.33
N THR A 147 -7.03 10.97 -6.60
CA THR A 147 -6.20 10.46 -7.71
C THR A 147 -4.94 11.28 -7.94
N ALA A 148 -4.89 12.52 -7.44
CA ALA A 148 -3.70 13.37 -7.53
C ALA A 148 -2.66 13.05 -6.44
N LEU A 149 -3.00 12.25 -5.44
CA LEU A 149 -2.05 11.82 -4.42
C LEU A 149 -1.06 10.81 -5.00
N SER A 150 0.19 10.89 -4.52
CA SER A 150 1.21 9.88 -4.78
C SER A 150 0.77 8.54 -4.21
N GLY A 151 0.97 7.43 -4.94
CA GLY A 151 0.81 6.06 -4.43
C GLY A 151 1.83 5.65 -3.36
N ARG A 152 2.77 6.54 -3.04
CA ARG A 152 3.61 6.44 -1.83
C ARG A 152 2.93 7.00 -0.59
N PHE A 153 1.91 7.85 -0.76
CA PHE A 153 1.14 8.43 0.34
C PHE A 153 0.60 7.29 1.20
N LEU A 154 0.84 7.38 2.50
CA LEU A 154 0.50 6.36 3.48
C LEU A 154 -0.51 6.94 4.46
N PHE A 155 -1.66 6.30 4.54
CA PHE A 155 -2.65 6.57 5.58
C PHE A 155 -2.46 5.56 6.71
N ALA A 156 -2.54 6.00 7.96
CA ALA A 156 -2.58 5.13 9.14
C ALA A 156 -3.86 5.33 9.94
N LEU A 157 -4.41 4.22 10.42
CA LEU A 157 -5.45 4.21 11.44
C LEU A 157 -4.93 3.40 12.62
N ASP A 158 -4.61 4.08 13.71
CA ASP A 158 -4.23 3.44 14.96
C ASP A 158 -5.45 3.30 15.88
N ASP A 159 -5.57 2.17 16.55
CA ASP A 159 -6.68 1.90 17.47
C ASP A 159 -6.42 2.33 18.92
N GLY A 160 -5.33 3.08 19.14
CA GLY A 160 -4.85 3.59 20.42
C GLY A 160 -3.67 2.80 21.01
N ARG A 161 -3.21 1.73 20.33
CA ARG A 161 -2.10 0.89 20.79
C ARG A 161 -0.72 1.29 20.25
N GLY A 162 -0.66 2.23 19.31
CA GLY A 162 0.57 2.77 18.73
C GLY A 162 1.35 1.77 17.86
N ASP A 163 0.69 0.73 17.34
CA ASP A 163 1.36 -0.34 16.58
C ASP A 163 1.65 0.05 15.12
N VAL A 164 1.04 1.13 14.63
CA VAL A 164 1.31 1.69 13.29
C VAL A 164 2.14 2.98 13.30
N ASP A 165 2.43 3.56 14.48
CA ASP A 165 3.14 4.84 14.61
C ASP A 165 4.53 4.82 13.93
N ALA A 166 5.27 3.73 14.11
CA ALA A 166 6.62 3.58 13.57
C ALA A 166 6.67 3.49 12.02
N LEU A 167 5.52 3.37 11.35
CA LEU A 167 5.44 3.23 9.89
C LEU A 167 5.56 4.57 9.16
N GLY A 168 5.52 5.70 9.86
CA GLY A 168 5.74 7.04 9.31
C GLY A 168 4.70 7.42 8.27
N ALA A 169 3.41 7.32 8.64
CA ALA A 169 2.30 7.70 7.77
C ALA A 169 2.30 9.21 7.48
N ASP A 170 1.79 9.57 6.30
CA ASP A 170 1.59 10.95 5.89
C ASP A 170 0.29 11.53 6.48
N LEU A 171 -0.70 10.67 6.75
CA LEU A 171 -1.97 11.01 7.42
C LEU A 171 -2.42 9.90 8.36
#